data_AF-A0A1M4V5F1-F1
#
_entry.id   AF-A0A1M4V5F1-F1
#
_cell.length_a   1.000
_cell.length_b   1.000
_cell.length_c   1.000
_cell.angle_alpha   90.00
_cell.angle_beta   90.00
_cell.angle_gamma   90.00
#
_symmetry.space_group_name_H-M   'P 1'
#
loop_
_entity.id
_entity.type
_entity.pdbx_description
1 polymer ?
#
loop_
_entity_poly.entity_id
_entity_poly.type
_entity_poly.pdbx_seq_one_letter_code
_entity_poly.pdbx_strand_id
1 'polypeptide(L)'
;MKITLVKKILADGSPCAKCRDVQQKLEEQDFLRFVDQTLIADVRDEQSAGMQIARQYAVERAPFFLVEEEGQQPQIYTVYFKLVKEVLQKKMEA
;
A
#
# COMPACT_ATOMS: atom_id res chain seq x y z
N MET A 1 8.09 10.86 -6.91
CA MET A 1 7.52 10.08 -5.79
C MET A 1 6.31 9.29 -6.26
N LYS A 2 6.44 7.96 -6.33
CA LYS A 2 5.39 7.02 -6.71
C LYS A 2 4.87 6.27 -5.48
N ILE A 3 3.56 6.30 -5.24
CA ILE A 3 2.94 5.59 -4.11
C ILE A 3 2.18 4.37 -4.63
N THR A 4 2.63 3.19 -4.22
CA THR A 4 1.98 1.92 -4.54
C THR A 4 1.27 1.36 -3.32
N LEU A 5 -0.06 1.23 -3.37
CA LEU A 5 -0.86 0.55 -2.34
C LEU A 5 -0.92 -0.94 -2.63
N VAL A 6 -0.51 -1.78 -1.68
CA VAL A 6 -0.62 -3.24 -1.79
C VAL A 6 -1.72 -3.76 -0.87
N LYS A 7 -2.73 -4.38 -1.47
CA LYS A 7 -3.85 -5.01 -0.78
C LYS A 7 -3.69 -6.52 -0.80
N LYS A 8 -4.11 -7.22 0.26
CA LYS A 8 -3.99 -8.68 0.34
C LYS A 8 -5.35 -9.36 0.28
N ILE A 9 -5.45 -10.38 -0.56
CA ILE A 9 -6.57 -11.32 -0.60
C ILE A 9 -6.16 -12.55 0.19
N LEU A 10 -7.01 -12.97 1.14
CA LEU A 10 -6.77 -14.14 1.98
C LEU A 10 -7.03 -15.43 1.21
N ALA A 11 -6.61 -16.57 1.76
CA ALA A 11 -6.77 -17.87 1.09
C ALA A 11 -8.24 -18.23 0.85
N ASP A 12 -9.12 -17.67 1.67
CA ASP A 12 -10.58 -17.73 1.57
C ASP A 12 -11.15 -16.89 0.40
N GLY A 13 -10.30 -16.15 -0.33
CA GLY A 13 -10.73 -15.23 -1.40
C GLY A 13 -11.28 -13.89 -0.88
N SER A 14 -11.47 -13.77 0.44
CA SER A 14 -11.91 -12.53 1.09
C SER A 14 -10.77 -11.49 1.11
N PRO A 15 -11.02 -10.23 0.70
CA PRO A 15 -10.04 -9.16 0.88
C PRO A 15 -9.83 -8.93 2.38
N CYS A 16 -8.58 -8.66 2.80
CA CYS A 16 -8.29 -8.43 4.21
C CYS A 16 -9.14 -7.27 4.74
N ALA A 17 -9.82 -7.46 5.88
CA ALA A 17 -10.71 -6.46 6.48
C ALA A 17 -10.02 -5.10 6.66
N LYS A 18 -8.72 -5.11 7.02
CA LYS A 18 -7.91 -3.89 7.15
C LYS A 18 -7.71 -3.13 5.83
N CYS A 19 -7.66 -3.84 4.69
CA CYS A 19 -7.56 -3.20 3.38
C CYS A 19 -8.79 -2.36 3.08
N ARG A 20 -9.98 -2.82 3.51
CA ARG A 20 -11.23 -2.08 3.32
C ARG A 20 -11.26 -0.81 4.16
N ASP A 21 -10.89 -0.92 5.44
CA ASP A 21 -10.83 0.23 6.36
C ASP A 21 -9.85 1.31 5.88
N VAL A 22 -8.65 0.90 5.48
CA VAL A 22 -7.63 1.82 4.97
C VAL A 22 -8.05 2.45 3.65
N GLN A 23 -8.66 1.69 2.73
CA GLN A 23 -9.18 2.22 1.48
C GLN A 23 -10.27 3.26 1.73
N GLN A 24 -11.23 2.95 2.60
CA GLN A 24 -12.30 3.90 2.94
C GLN A 24 -11.72 5.20 3.52
N LYS A 25 -10.74 5.11 4.43
CA LYS A 25 -10.06 6.31 4.96
C LYS A 25 -9.34 7.12 3.89
N LEU A 26 -8.70 6.45 2.92
CA LEU A 26 -8.07 7.12 1.77
C LEU A 26 -9.11 7.82 0.88
N GLU A 27 -10.28 7.23 0.69
CA GLU A 27 -11.40 7.84 -0.05
C GLU A 27 -11.98 9.04 0.71
N GLU A 28 -12.27 8.89 2.00
CA GLU A 28 -12.84 9.95 2.85
C GLU A 28 -11.93 11.18 2.94
N GLN A 29 -10.62 10.99 2.89
CA GLN A 29 -9.62 12.07 2.93
C GLN A 29 -9.15 12.50 1.53
N ASP A 30 -9.73 11.93 0.47
CA ASP A 30 -9.36 12.14 -0.92
C ASP A 30 -7.87 11.88 -1.22
N PHE A 31 -7.21 11.06 -0.39
CA PHE A 31 -5.81 10.69 -0.55
C PHE A 31 -5.57 9.65 -1.64
N LEU A 32 -6.63 8.99 -2.11
CA LEU A 32 -6.55 8.05 -3.20
C LEU A 32 -6.00 8.69 -4.49
N ARG A 33 -6.18 10.00 -4.66
CA ARG A 33 -5.57 10.77 -5.76
C ARG A 33 -4.03 10.72 -5.78
N PHE A 34 -3.40 10.51 -4.62
CA PHE A 34 -1.95 10.47 -4.49
C PHE A 34 -1.37 9.07 -4.67
N VAL A 35 -2.23 8.04 -4.70
CA VAL A 35 -1.82 6.65 -4.93
C VAL A 35 -1.70 6.41 -6.43
N ASP A 36 -0.47 6.32 -6.92
CA ASP A 36 -0.17 6.10 -8.33
C ASP A 36 -0.54 4.69 -8.81
N GLN A 37 -0.40 3.68 -7.93
CA GLN A 37 -0.60 2.28 -8.32
C GLN A 37 -1.23 1.48 -7.18
N THR A 38 -2.15 0.57 -7.51
CA THR A 38 -2.67 -0.41 -6.55
C THR A 38 -2.35 -1.82 -7.02
N LEU A 39 -1.72 -2.61 -6.15
CA LEU A 39 -1.37 -4.01 -6.41
C LEU A 39 -2.14 -4.93 -5.47
N ILE A 40 -2.46 -6.11 -5.98
CA ILE A 40 -3.12 -7.17 -5.22
C ILE A 40 -2.12 -8.28 -4.92
N ALA A 41 -1.99 -8.62 -3.65
CA ALA A 41 -1.27 -9.76 -3.13
C ALA A 41 -2.29 -10.87 -2.84
N ASP A 42 -2.54 -11.74 -3.81
CA ASP A 42 -3.41 -12.89 -3.60
C ASP A 42 -2.59 -14.04 -3.02
N VAL A 43 -2.88 -14.47 -1.80
CA VAL A 43 -2.12 -15.57 -1.18
C VAL A 43 -2.33 -16.90 -1.87
N ARG A 44 -3.36 -17.02 -2.73
CA ARG A 44 -3.59 -18.19 -3.58
C ARG A 44 -2.74 -18.15 -4.85
N ASP A 45 -2.21 -16.97 -5.20
CA ASP A 45 -1.35 -16.76 -6.35
C ASP A 45 -0.03 -16.11 -5.93
N GLU A 46 0.98 -16.95 -5.71
CA GLU A 46 2.33 -16.51 -5.34
C GLU A 46 3.00 -15.64 -6.42
N GLN A 47 2.51 -15.68 -7.65
CA GLN A 47 3.01 -14.86 -8.76
C GLN A 47 2.31 -13.50 -8.86
N SER A 48 1.30 -13.25 -8.02
CA SER A 48 0.63 -11.96 -7.99
C SER A 48 1.62 -10.84 -7.65
N ALA A 49 1.50 -9.70 -8.34
CA ALA A 49 2.44 -8.58 -8.20
C ALA A 49 2.58 -8.10 -6.74
N GLY A 50 1.49 -8.11 -5.97
CA GLY A 50 1.53 -7.77 -4.55
C GLY A 50 2.27 -8.81 -3.70
N MET A 51 2.18 -10.10 -4.03
CA MET A 51 2.93 -11.17 -3.33
C MET A 51 4.42 -11.11 -3.65
N GLN A 52 4.79 -10.80 -4.89
CA GLN A 52 6.19 -10.60 -5.28
C GLN A 52 6.81 -9.41 -4.53
N ILE A 53 6.12 -8.27 -4.49
CA ILE A 53 6.56 -7.08 -3.73
C ILE A 53 6.65 -7.41 -2.24
N ALA A 54 5.63 -8.05 -1.67
CA ALA A 54 5.62 -8.45 -0.26
C ALA A 54 6.82 -9.35 0.08
N ARG A 55 7.17 -10.31 -0.80
CA ARG A 55 8.36 -11.15 -0.63
C ARG A 55 9.66 -10.37 -0.79
N GLN A 56 9.78 -9.57 -1.84
CA GLN A 56 10.96 -8.76 -2.13
C GLN A 56 11.36 -7.88 -0.95
N TYR A 57 10.37 -7.35 -0.24
CA TYR A 57 10.60 -6.49 0.91
C TYR A 57 10.35 -7.15 2.27
N ALA A 58 10.16 -8.47 2.31
CA ALA A 58 9.85 -9.23 3.53
C ALA A 58 8.69 -8.66 4.38
N VAL A 59 7.62 -8.20 3.71
CA VAL A 59 6.42 -7.64 4.33
C VAL A 59 5.32 -8.68 4.40
N GLU A 60 5.08 -9.24 5.58
CA GLU A 60 4.01 -10.25 5.76
C GLU A 60 2.63 -9.63 6.00
N ARG A 61 2.62 -8.39 6.51
CA ARG A 61 1.43 -7.66 6.96
C ARG A 61 0.83 -6.84 5.82
N ALA A 62 -0.49 -6.94 5.65
CA ALA A 62 -1.25 -6.15 4.69
C ALA A 62 -2.48 -5.49 5.33
N PRO A 63 -2.96 -4.35 4.79
CA PRO A 63 -2.41 -3.58 3.66
C PRO A 63 -1.08 -2.90 4.02
N PHE A 64 -0.27 -2.61 3.01
CA PHE A 64 0.92 -1.77 3.15
C PHE A 64 1.10 -0.89 1.92
N PHE A 65 1.96 0.12 2.05
CA PHE A 65 2.25 1.08 1.00
C PHE A 65 3.74 1.07 0.72
N LEU A 66 4.09 1.07 -0.55
CA LEU A 66 5.45 1.23 -1.04
C LEU A 66 5.57 2.63 -1.63
N VAL A 67 6.55 3.39 -1.16
CA VAL A 67 6.81 4.76 -1.61
C VAL A 67 8.18 4.76 -2.24
N GLU A 68 8.20 4.99 -3.55
CA GLU A 68 9.41 5.05 -4.36
C GLU A 68 9.72 6.51 -4.67
N GLU A 69 10.93 6.94 -4.33
CA GLU A 69 11.40 8.29 -4.52
C GLU A 69 12.69 8.27 -5.35
N GLU A 70 12.81 9.22 -6.29
CA GLU A 70 13.95 9.23 -7.20
C GLU A 70 15.25 9.44 -6.43
N GLY A 71 16.20 8.52 -6.64
CA GLY A 71 17.48 8.53 -5.95
C GLY A 71 17.46 7.99 -4.52
N GLN A 72 16.33 7.46 -4.04
CA GLN A 72 16.22 6.86 -2.70
C GLN A 72 15.72 5.41 -2.75
N GLN A 73 16.01 4.67 -1.68
CA GLN A 73 15.49 3.33 -1.54
C GLN A 73 13.98 3.36 -1.27
N PRO A 74 13.22 2.40 -1.85
CA PRO A 74 11.79 2.26 -1.59
C PRO A 74 11.49 2.15 -0.09
N GLN A 75 10.54 2.96 0.38
CA GLN A 75 10.12 2.95 1.77
C GLN A 75 8.78 2.26 1.94
N ILE A 76 8.63 1.55 3.04
CA ILE A 76 7.44 0.71 3.28
C ILE A 76 6.72 1.20 4.51
N TYR A 77 5.46 1.54 4.30
CA TYR A 77 4.55 1.98 5.33
C TYR A 77 3.49 0.91 5.55
N THR A 78 3.56 0.21 6.67
CA THR A 78 2.52 -0.73 7.12
C THR A 78 1.46 -0.05 7.98
N VAL A 79 1.67 1.22 8.33
CA VAL A 79 0.79 2.02 9.18
C VAL A 79 0.31 3.22 8.39
N TYR A 80 -1.01 3.30 8.15
CA TYR A 80 -1.65 4.38 7.41
C TYR A 80 -1.28 5.77 7.97
N PHE A 81 -1.37 5.98 9.28
CA PHE A 81 -1.03 7.26 9.90
C PHE A 81 0.41 7.71 9.66
N LYS A 82 1.37 6.77 9.58
CA LYS A 82 2.75 7.12 9.23
C LYS A 82 2.86 7.56 7.78
N LEU A 83 2.25 6.83 6.85
CA LEU A 83 2.21 7.23 5.44
C LEU A 83 1.61 8.64 5.29
N VAL A 84 0.48 8.90 5.95
CA VAL A 84 -0.18 10.20 5.88
C VAL A 84 0.77 11.30 6.34
N LYS A 85 1.36 11.15 7.53
CA LYS A 85 2.22 12.18 8.11
C LYS A 85 3.52 12.38 7.34
N GLU A 86 4.14 11.31 6.87
CA GLU A 86 5.49 11.36 6.28
C GLU A 86 5.48 11.61 4.77
N VAL A 87 4.38 11.27 4.09
CA VAL A 87 4.29 11.28 2.63
C VAL A 87 3.09 12.08 2.12
N LEU A 88 1.86 11.77 2.56
CA LEU A 88 0.67 12.44 1.99
C LEU A 88 0.56 13.90 2.41
N GLN A 89 0.87 14.24 3.66
CA GLN A 89 0.91 15.63 4.12
C GLN A 89 1.93 16.45 3.33
N LYS A 90 3.14 15.92 3.10
CA LYS A 90 4.14 16.57 2.26
C LYS A 90 3.66 16.80 0.83
N LYS A 91 2.89 15.87 0.25
CA LYS A 91 2.30 16.03 -1.09
C LYS A 91 1.15 17.05 -1.13
N MET A 92 0.48 17.33 -0.02
CA MET A 92 -0.55 18.36 0.06
C MET A 92 0.05 19.77 0.18
N GLU A 93 1.22 19.88 0.79
CA GLU A 93 1.92 21.14 1.03
C GLU A 93 2.83 21.57 -0.14
N ALA A 94 3.08 20.67 -1.09
CA ALA A 94 3.92 20.86 -2.28
C ALA A 94 3.09 21.25 -3.52
#